data_AF-A0A517ZW96-F1
#
_entry.id   AF-A0A517ZW96-F1
#
_cell.length_a   1.000
_cell.length_b   1.000
_cell.length_c   1.000
_cell.angle_alpha   90.00
_cell.angle_beta   90.00
_cell.angle_gamma   90.00
#
_symmetry.space_group_name_H-M   'P 1'
#
loop_
_entity.id
_entity.type
_entity.pdbx_description
1 polymer ?
#
loop_
_entity_poly.entity_id
_entity_poly.type
_entity_poly.pdbx_seq_one_letter_code
_entity_poly.pdbx_strand_id
1 'polypeptide(L)'
;MWRSQRPKCGDHGNTMTGFKVEPFQRPEFMVRLGLRPPYSPSDIKQAYRQKAKTAHPDAGGSAAEYTALHDAYEQALDFAKFHAGRSRWIGEEMELYIARLAIVTAVESRGGYVTMQRIEGLRPWVGEDFGQIKDKLIAIQWRGKEVNDESLASLIENQQVLSDLQHLDLAHSSVTSDGLLQLHGMTGLTALDLHDTPIDNRGLEAIKQFDRLEWLHIGGTKINWRGRMKLKLARPQLHVATGTSKHKHRR
;
A
#
# COMPACT_ATOMS: atom_id res chain seq x y z
N MET A 1 14.14 14.09 -14.51
CA MET A 1 15.39 14.22 -13.73
C MET A 1 15.10 14.92 -12.41
N TRP A 2 14.94 14.15 -11.33
CA TRP A 2 14.59 14.61 -9.99
C TRP A 2 15.86 14.67 -9.12
N ARG A 3 16.43 15.86 -8.90
CA ARG A 3 17.46 16.10 -7.88
C ARG A 3 17.36 17.53 -7.37
N SER A 4 16.92 17.72 -6.13
CA SER A 4 17.32 18.85 -5.27
C SER A 4 16.82 18.69 -3.83
N GLN A 5 17.76 18.32 -2.95
CA GLN A 5 17.84 18.74 -1.53
C GLN A 5 16.74 18.33 -0.54
N ARG A 6 16.40 17.03 -0.48
CA ARG A 6 16.05 16.38 0.80
C ARG A 6 17.37 16.02 1.51
N PRO A 7 17.46 16.03 2.86
CA PRO A 7 18.60 15.40 3.52
C PRO A 7 18.65 13.94 3.06
N LYS A 8 19.83 13.45 2.71
CA LYS A 8 20.04 12.01 2.57
C LYS A 8 19.72 11.41 3.94
N CYS A 9 18.60 10.70 4.07
CA CYS A 9 18.44 9.73 5.15
C CYS A 9 19.68 8.84 5.15
N GLY A 10 20.12 8.44 6.35
CA GLY A 10 21.43 7.87 6.63
C GLY A 10 21.98 6.92 5.57
N ASP A 11 23.28 7.03 5.36
CA ASP A 11 24.11 6.29 4.41
C ASP A 11 24.21 4.80 4.80
N HIS A 12 23.08 4.10 4.74
CA HIS A 12 22.96 2.64 4.79
C HIS A 12 22.20 2.19 3.54
N GLY A 13 22.87 2.28 2.38
CA GLY A 13 22.82 1.29 1.31
C GLY A 13 21.48 0.75 0.83
N ASN A 14 20.37 1.50 0.87
CA ASN A 14 19.14 1.05 0.22
C ASN A 14 18.38 2.22 -0.40
N THR A 15 18.65 2.50 -1.67
CA THR A 15 17.72 3.26 -2.51
C THR A 15 16.38 2.54 -2.48
N MET A 16 15.37 3.13 -1.86
CA MET A 16 14.00 2.61 -1.85
C MET A 16 13.47 2.54 -3.29
N THR A 17 13.64 1.38 -3.92
CA THR A 17 13.09 1.03 -5.23
C THR A 17 11.62 0.71 -5.06
N GLY A 18 10.83 1.76 -4.84
CA GLY A 18 9.38 1.66 -4.79
C GLY A 18 8.77 1.65 -6.19
N PHE A 19 7.69 0.91 -6.39
CA PHE A 19 6.97 0.83 -7.67
C PHE A 19 5.47 1.16 -7.49
N LYS A 20 4.80 1.51 -8.59
CA LYS A 20 3.35 1.69 -8.62
C LYS A 20 2.66 0.33 -8.48
N VAL A 21 1.55 0.26 -7.76
CA VAL A 21 0.80 -0.99 -7.58
C VAL A 21 0.37 -1.52 -8.95
N GLU A 22 0.74 -2.76 -9.25
CA GLU A 22 0.29 -3.46 -10.45
C GLU A 22 -0.89 -4.38 -10.11
N PRO A 23 -1.79 -4.69 -11.07
CA PRO A 23 -2.88 -5.63 -10.85
C PRO A 23 -2.33 -7.00 -10.43
N PHE A 24 -2.99 -7.64 -9.45
CA PHE A 24 -2.68 -9.01 -9.03
C PHE A 24 -2.58 -9.93 -10.25
N GLN A 25 -1.37 -10.40 -10.55
CA GLN A 25 -1.18 -11.35 -11.62
C GLN A 25 -1.70 -12.71 -11.17
N ARG A 26 -2.54 -13.32 -12.00
CA ARG A 26 -3.11 -14.65 -11.76
C ARG A 26 -2.50 -15.60 -12.77
N PRO A 27 -2.19 -16.86 -12.38
CA PRO A 27 -1.74 -17.85 -13.34
C PRO A 27 -2.77 -18.04 -14.45
N GLU A 28 -2.32 -18.16 -15.70
CA GLU A 28 -3.20 -18.26 -16.86
C GLU A 28 -4.19 -19.43 -16.73
N PHE A 29 -3.75 -20.57 -16.19
CA PHE A 29 -4.61 -21.72 -15.94
C PHE A 29 -5.74 -21.44 -14.93
N MET A 30 -5.50 -20.61 -13.91
CA MET A 30 -6.55 -20.17 -12.97
C MET A 30 -7.53 -19.20 -13.64
N VAL A 31 -7.03 -18.29 -14.48
CA VAL A 31 -7.87 -17.38 -15.28
C VAL A 31 -8.76 -18.18 -16.24
N ARG A 32 -8.20 -19.19 -16.92
CA ARG A 32 -8.94 -20.07 -17.82
C ARG A 32 -10.03 -20.85 -17.09
N LEU A 33 -9.80 -21.27 -15.85
CA LEU A 33 -10.85 -21.87 -14.99
C LEU A 33 -11.84 -20.84 -14.43
N GLY A 34 -11.54 -19.54 -14.49
CA GLY A 34 -12.38 -18.47 -13.95
C GLY A 34 -12.29 -18.34 -12.43
N LEU A 35 -11.25 -18.89 -11.82
CA LEU A 35 -11.08 -18.92 -10.38
C LEU A 35 -10.45 -17.62 -9.86
N ARG A 36 -10.82 -17.26 -8.63
CA ARG A 36 -10.15 -16.24 -7.82
C ARG A 36 -9.55 -16.94 -6.60
N PRO A 37 -8.39 -16.50 -6.10
CA PRO A 37 -7.86 -17.05 -4.86
C PRO A 37 -8.78 -16.70 -3.67
N PRO A 38 -8.74 -17.46 -2.57
CA PRO A 38 -7.90 -18.65 -2.35
C PRO A 38 -8.36 -19.84 -3.19
N TYR A 39 -7.41 -20.66 -3.65
CA TYR A 39 -7.70 -21.80 -4.52
C TYR A 39 -7.83 -23.08 -3.70
N SER A 40 -9.06 -23.57 -3.51
CA SER A 40 -9.28 -24.88 -2.90
C SER A 40 -9.38 -25.98 -3.96
N PRO A 41 -8.92 -27.21 -3.67
CA PRO A 41 -9.10 -28.34 -4.58
C PRO A 41 -10.57 -28.62 -4.93
N SER A 42 -11.51 -28.31 -4.02
CA SER A 42 -12.95 -28.42 -4.27
C SER A 42 -13.44 -27.40 -5.28
N ASP A 43 -13.03 -26.13 -5.15
CA ASP A 43 -13.46 -25.06 -6.06
C ASP A 43 -12.90 -25.28 -7.46
N ILE A 44 -11.65 -25.75 -7.56
CA ILE A 44 -11.02 -26.11 -8.84
C ILE A 44 -11.83 -27.20 -9.54
N LYS A 45 -12.17 -28.27 -8.82
CA LYS A 45 -13.00 -29.36 -9.35
C LYS A 45 -14.38 -28.87 -9.77
N GLN A 46 -15.00 -28.00 -8.98
CA GLN A 46 -16.33 -27.47 -9.29
C GLN A 46 -16.29 -26.57 -10.53
N ALA A 47 -15.34 -25.65 -10.63
CA ALA A 47 -15.19 -24.75 -11.77
C ALA A 47 -14.90 -25.53 -13.06
N TYR A 48 -13.99 -26.51 -13.00
CA TYR A 48 -13.73 -27.40 -14.13
C TYR A 48 -14.99 -28.13 -14.58
N ARG A 49 -15.72 -28.77 -13.66
CA ARG A 49 -16.96 -29.49 -13.98
C ARG A 49 -18.00 -28.59 -14.65
N GLN A 50 -18.16 -27.35 -14.19
CA GLN A 50 -19.12 -26.42 -14.79
C GLN A 50 -18.71 -26.02 -16.21
N LYS A 51 -17.44 -25.71 -16.45
CA LYS A 51 -16.95 -25.35 -17.79
C LYS A 51 -16.86 -26.52 -18.75
N ALA A 52 -16.49 -27.70 -18.27
CA ALA A 52 -16.40 -28.92 -19.06
C ALA A 52 -17.75 -29.30 -19.68
N LYS A 53 -18.87 -29.07 -18.96
CA LYS A 53 -20.22 -29.33 -19.48
C LYS A 53 -20.55 -28.55 -20.75
N THR A 54 -20.06 -27.31 -20.87
CA THR A 54 -20.34 -26.45 -22.02
C THR A 54 -19.26 -26.53 -23.09
N ALA A 55 -18.02 -26.85 -22.72
CA ALA A 55 -16.88 -26.92 -23.63
C ALA A 55 -16.67 -28.31 -24.25
N HIS A 56 -17.39 -29.34 -23.81
CA HIS A 56 -17.25 -30.70 -24.33
C HIS A 56 -17.62 -30.75 -25.82
N PRO A 57 -16.90 -31.52 -26.66
CA PRO A 57 -17.22 -31.69 -28.08
C PRO A 57 -18.65 -32.15 -28.34
N ASP A 58 -19.14 -33.08 -27.52
CA ASP A 58 -20.52 -33.59 -27.61
C ASP A 58 -21.59 -32.55 -27.27
N ALA A 59 -21.22 -31.44 -26.63
CA ALA A 59 -22.10 -30.30 -26.32
C ALA A 59 -21.93 -29.14 -27.34
N GLY A 60 -21.19 -29.36 -28.43
CA GLY A 60 -20.91 -28.36 -29.46
C GLY A 60 -19.64 -27.53 -29.24
N GLY A 61 -18.80 -27.88 -28.27
CA GLY A 61 -17.53 -27.22 -28.01
C GLY A 61 -16.38 -27.71 -28.90
N SER A 62 -15.24 -27.01 -28.89
CA SER A 62 -14.03 -27.44 -29.62
C SER A 62 -13.21 -28.44 -28.81
N ALA A 63 -12.75 -29.53 -29.44
CA ALA A 63 -11.85 -30.50 -28.82
C ALA A 63 -10.53 -29.86 -28.33
N ALA A 64 -10.04 -28.84 -29.04
CA ALA A 64 -8.85 -28.09 -28.64
C ALA A 64 -9.10 -27.24 -27.38
N GLU A 65 -10.27 -26.59 -27.30
CA GLU A 65 -10.66 -25.81 -26.11
C GLU A 65 -10.87 -26.71 -24.89
N TYR A 66 -11.48 -27.88 -25.10
CA TYR A 66 -11.66 -28.88 -24.05
C TYR A 66 -10.32 -29.40 -23.51
N THR A 67 -9.37 -29.69 -24.40
CA THR A 67 -8.01 -30.13 -24.03
C THR A 67 -7.30 -29.05 -23.21
N ALA A 68 -7.30 -27.80 -23.70
CA ALA A 68 -6.69 -26.67 -22.98
C ALA A 68 -7.35 -26.39 -21.61
N LEU A 69 -8.67 -26.64 -21.48
CA LEU A 69 -9.38 -26.56 -20.21
C LEU A 69 -8.96 -27.68 -19.25
N HIS A 70 -8.75 -28.90 -19.75
CA HIS A 70 -8.28 -30.03 -18.96
C HIS A 70 -6.84 -29.83 -18.48
N ASP A 71 -5.94 -29.39 -19.36
CA ASP A 71 -4.55 -29.05 -19.00
C ASP A 71 -4.49 -27.97 -17.92
N ALA A 72 -5.37 -26.97 -18.00
CA ALA A 72 -5.48 -25.93 -16.98
C ALA A 72 -5.99 -26.49 -15.63
N TYR A 73 -6.87 -27.48 -15.64
CA TYR A 73 -7.36 -28.15 -14.43
C TYR A 73 -6.26 -28.95 -13.72
N GLU A 74 -5.46 -29.74 -14.46
CA GLU A 74 -4.34 -30.50 -13.89
C GLU A 74 -3.29 -29.55 -13.28
N GLN A 75 -2.90 -28.51 -14.03
CA GLN A 75 -1.99 -27.47 -13.53
C GLN A 75 -2.55 -26.78 -12.26
N ALA A 76 -3.85 -26.48 -12.23
CA ALA A 76 -4.48 -25.86 -11.07
C ALA A 76 -4.50 -26.77 -9.84
N LEU A 77 -4.73 -28.08 -10.03
CA LEU A 77 -4.69 -29.05 -8.93
C LEU A 77 -3.29 -29.20 -8.35
N ASP A 78 -2.27 -29.30 -9.19
CA ASP A 78 -0.89 -29.42 -8.72
C ASP A 78 -0.42 -28.15 -8.02
N PHE A 79 -0.82 -26.98 -8.54
CA PHE A 79 -0.63 -25.70 -7.86
C PHE A 79 -1.29 -25.70 -6.48
N ALA A 80 -2.57 -26.09 -6.38
CA ALA A 80 -3.27 -26.13 -5.10
C ALA A 80 -2.68 -27.13 -4.12
N LYS A 81 -2.20 -28.30 -4.57
CA LYS A 81 -1.50 -29.28 -3.72
C LYS A 81 -0.21 -28.70 -3.16
N PHE A 82 0.61 -28.04 -3.98
CA PHE A 82 1.85 -27.39 -3.53
C PHE A 82 1.58 -26.32 -2.45
N HIS A 83 0.43 -25.65 -2.53
CA HIS A 83 0.04 -24.58 -1.62
C HIS A 83 -0.92 -25.03 -0.51
N ALA A 84 -1.30 -26.31 -0.42
CA ALA A 84 -2.33 -26.81 0.50
C ALA A 84 -1.97 -26.56 1.98
N GLY A 85 -0.69 -26.70 2.35
CA GLY A 85 -0.19 -26.38 3.70
C GLY A 85 -0.19 -24.88 4.03
N ARG A 86 -0.41 -24.02 3.03
CA ARG A 86 -0.35 -22.56 3.12
C ARG A 86 -1.69 -21.89 2.82
N SER A 87 -2.75 -22.63 2.48
CA SER A 87 -4.04 -22.04 2.06
C SER A 87 -4.64 -21.10 3.09
N ARG A 88 -4.50 -21.41 4.39
CA ARG A 88 -4.95 -20.52 5.48
C ARG A 88 -4.16 -19.21 5.51
N TRP A 89 -2.83 -19.31 5.44
CA TRP A 89 -1.94 -18.16 5.35
C TRP A 89 -2.24 -17.32 4.10
N ILE A 90 -2.41 -17.94 2.92
CA ILE A 90 -2.78 -17.26 1.68
C ILE A 90 -4.12 -16.52 1.84
N GLY A 91 -5.10 -17.12 2.51
CA GLY A 91 -6.39 -16.48 2.80
C GLY A 91 -6.23 -15.23 3.65
N GLU A 92 -5.51 -15.33 4.78
CA GLU A 92 -5.25 -14.19 5.67
C GLU A 92 -4.46 -13.07 4.96
N GLU A 93 -3.47 -13.42 4.15
CA GLU A 93 -2.70 -12.45 3.37
C GLU A 93 -3.50 -11.81 2.24
N MET A 94 -4.46 -12.56 1.66
CA MET A 94 -5.35 -12.03 0.62
C MET A 94 -6.23 -10.92 1.17
N GLU A 95 -6.75 -11.06 2.40
CA GLU A 95 -7.53 -10.00 3.06
C GLU A 95 -6.68 -8.73 3.23
N LEU A 96 -5.42 -8.87 3.64
CA LEU A 96 -4.48 -7.75 3.72
C LEU A 96 -4.16 -7.15 2.33
N TYR A 97 -4.12 -7.97 1.29
CA TYR A 97 -3.93 -7.48 -0.08
C TYR A 97 -5.14 -6.67 -0.57
N ILE A 98 -6.37 -7.13 -0.33
CA ILE A 98 -7.59 -6.39 -0.64
C ILE A 98 -7.63 -5.06 0.12
N ALA A 99 -7.29 -5.07 1.41
CA ALA A 99 -7.19 -3.86 2.22
C ALA A 99 -6.18 -2.85 1.65
N ARG A 100 -5.00 -3.31 1.19
CA ARG A 100 -4.03 -2.46 0.48
C ARG A 100 -4.61 -1.89 -0.81
N LEU A 101 -5.29 -2.70 -1.62
CA LEU A 101 -5.92 -2.23 -2.86
C LEU A 101 -7.01 -1.18 -2.59
N ALA A 102 -7.77 -1.32 -1.51
CA ALA A 102 -8.76 -0.33 -1.11
C ALA A 102 -8.10 1.02 -0.83
N ILE A 103 -6.99 1.03 -0.08
CA ILE A 103 -6.20 2.23 0.18
C ILE A 103 -5.65 2.84 -1.12
N VAL A 104 -5.04 2.01 -1.97
CA VAL A 104 -4.49 2.46 -3.26
C VAL A 104 -5.57 3.11 -4.11
N THR A 105 -6.72 2.47 -4.21
CA THR A 105 -7.87 2.99 -4.96
C THR A 105 -8.38 4.31 -4.36
N ALA A 106 -8.53 4.38 -3.03
CA ALA A 106 -9.00 5.57 -2.34
C ALA A 106 -8.07 6.78 -2.50
N VAL A 107 -6.75 6.54 -2.54
CA VAL A 107 -5.72 7.57 -2.74
C VAL A 107 -5.62 7.98 -4.22
N GLU A 108 -5.48 7.01 -5.13
CA GLU A 108 -5.27 7.29 -6.56
C GLU A 108 -6.50 7.91 -7.25
N SER A 109 -7.71 7.49 -6.86
CA SER A 109 -8.95 8.09 -7.39
C SER A 109 -9.12 9.58 -7.07
N ARG A 110 -8.32 10.10 -6.11
CA ARG A 110 -8.28 11.50 -5.70
C ARG A 110 -6.92 12.15 -5.98
N GLY A 111 -6.19 11.64 -6.97
CA GLY A 111 -4.96 12.24 -7.47
C GLY A 111 -3.72 12.01 -6.61
N GLY A 112 -3.81 11.18 -5.56
CA GLY A 112 -2.66 10.75 -4.77
C GLY A 112 -1.88 9.61 -5.44
N TYR A 113 -0.75 9.27 -4.84
CA TYR A 113 0.14 8.21 -5.31
C TYR A 113 0.55 7.31 -4.15
N VAL A 114 0.51 6.00 -4.39
CA VAL A 114 0.98 4.99 -3.43
C VAL A 114 2.21 4.31 -3.98
N THR A 115 3.18 4.07 -3.10
CA THR A 115 4.41 3.36 -3.42
C THR A 115 4.46 2.02 -2.69
N MET A 116 4.70 0.96 -3.45
CA MET A 116 4.87 -0.39 -2.93
C MET A 116 6.35 -0.78 -2.91
N GLN A 117 6.72 -1.59 -1.93
CA GLN A 117 8.02 -2.24 -1.83
C GLN A 117 7.85 -3.73 -2.10
N ARG A 118 8.67 -4.27 -3.02
CA ARG A 118 8.71 -5.70 -3.30
C ARG A 118 9.41 -6.46 -2.18
N ILE A 119 8.85 -7.61 -1.80
CA ILE A 119 9.50 -8.54 -0.90
C ILE A 119 10.10 -9.70 -1.70
N GLU A 120 11.28 -9.46 -2.27
CA GLU A 120 11.96 -10.40 -3.17
C GLU A 120 12.26 -11.76 -2.53
N GLY A 121 12.62 -11.76 -1.24
CA GLY A 121 13.05 -12.98 -0.53
C GLY A 121 11.97 -14.07 -0.43
N LEU A 122 10.69 -13.74 -0.64
CA LEU A 122 9.59 -14.70 -0.54
C LEU A 122 9.22 -15.34 -1.88
N ARG A 123 9.44 -14.64 -2.99
CA ARG A 123 9.01 -15.03 -4.34
C ARG A 123 9.54 -16.40 -4.79
N PRO A 124 10.79 -16.80 -4.50
CA PRO A 124 11.27 -18.15 -4.82
C PRO A 124 10.47 -19.29 -4.15
N TRP A 125 9.80 -18.99 -3.03
CA TRP A 125 9.14 -19.98 -2.19
C TRP A 125 7.63 -20.05 -2.42
N VAL A 126 7.03 -18.93 -2.84
CA VAL A 126 5.58 -18.81 -3.02
C VAL A 126 5.17 -18.50 -4.46
N GLY A 127 6.13 -18.28 -5.37
CA GLY A 127 5.85 -17.83 -6.73
C GLY A 127 5.54 -16.33 -6.81
N GLU A 128 5.49 -15.81 -8.03
CA GLU A 128 5.34 -14.37 -8.27
C GLU A 128 3.99 -13.82 -7.83
N ASP A 129 2.91 -14.55 -8.12
CA ASP A 129 1.56 -14.13 -7.81
C ASP A 129 1.39 -13.95 -6.29
N PHE A 130 1.81 -14.94 -5.49
CA PHE A 130 1.74 -14.82 -4.01
C PHE A 130 2.79 -13.87 -3.42
N GLY A 131 3.88 -13.60 -4.15
CA GLY A 131 4.83 -12.56 -3.78
C GLY A 131 4.19 -11.18 -3.73
N GLN A 132 3.31 -10.86 -4.69
CA GLN A 132 2.61 -9.57 -4.75
C GLN A 132 1.71 -9.32 -3.54
N ILE A 133 1.08 -10.37 -3.01
CA ILE A 133 0.24 -10.30 -1.81
C ILE A 133 1.07 -9.85 -0.59
N LYS A 134 2.38 -10.07 -0.61
CA LYS A 134 3.29 -9.71 0.48
C LYS A 134 3.99 -8.38 0.31
N ASP A 135 3.82 -7.72 -0.83
CA ASP A 135 4.40 -6.41 -1.05
C ASP A 135 3.85 -5.39 -0.05
N LYS A 136 4.72 -4.48 0.39
CA LYS A 136 4.44 -3.55 1.49
C LYS A 136 4.08 -2.19 0.95
N LEU A 137 3.04 -1.59 1.52
CA LEU A 137 2.70 -0.20 1.25
C LEU A 137 3.61 0.69 2.11
N ILE A 138 4.58 1.35 1.48
CA ILE A 138 5.65 2.07 2.20
C ILE A 138 5.55 3.60 2.10
N ALA A 139 4.85 4.14 1.11
CA ALA A 139 4.65 5.57 0.99
C ALA A 139 3.30 5.95 0.40
N ILE A 140 2.72 7.03 0.93
CA ILE A 140 1.52 7.70 0.40
C ILE A 140 1.88 9.17 0.16
N GLN A 141 1.65 9.64 -1.06
CA GLN A 141 1.67 11.05 -1.42
C GLN A 141 0.24 11.47 -1.74
N TRP A 142 -0.36 12.29 -0.88
CA TRP A 142 -1.74 12.71 -1.02
C TRP A 142 -1.87 14.19 -0.69
N ARG A 143 -1.54 14.99 -1.71
CA ARG A 143 -1.48 16.46 -1.65
C ARG A 143 -2.72 17.07 -2.27
N GLY A 144 -3.00 18.33 -1.93
CA GLY A 144 -4.10 19.09 -2.52
C GLY A 144 -5.26 19.32 -1.56
N LYS A 145 -6.00 20.40 -1.77
CA LYS A 145 -7.04 20.90 -0.84
C LYS A 145 -8.25 19.97 -0.70
N GLU A 146 -8.46 19.12 -1.69
CA GLU A 146 -9.45 18.04 -1.72
C GLU A 146 -9.16 16.96 -0.66
N VAL A 147 -7.90 16.84 -0.23
CA VAL A 147 -7.52 15.92 0.84
C VAL A 147 -7.85 16.57 2.18
N ASN A 148 -8.79 15.95 2.90
CA ASN A 148 -9.34 16.44 4.16
C ASN A 148 -9.48 15.31 5.18
N ASP A 149 -10.04 15.60 6.35
CA ASP A 149 -10.18 14.62 7.43
C ASP A 149 -11.06 13.42 7.04
N GLU A 150 -12.10 13.63 6.22
CA GLU A 150 -12.94 12.55 5.68
C GLU A 150 -12.13 11.63 4.75
N SER A 151 -11.28 12.22 3.91
CA SER A 151 -10.36 11.47 3.05
C SER A 151 -9.41 10.62 3.90
N LEU A 152 -8.83 11.18 4.97
CA LEU A 152 -7.99 10.42 5.90
C LEU A 152 -8.74 9.32 6.65
N ALA A 153 -10.00 9.54 7.02
CA ALA A 153 -10.83 8.53 7.68
C ALA A 153 -10.95 7.25 6.84
N SER A 154 -10.99 7.36 5.51
CA SER A 154 -11.01 6.19 4.61
C SER A 154 -9.75 5.32 4.69
N LEU A 155 -8.61 5.87 5.13
CA LEU A 155 -7.40 5.08 5.39
C LEU A 155 -7.53 4.24 6.66
N ILE A 156 -8.26 4.74 7.66
CA ILE A 156 -8.41 4.11 8.97
C ILE A 156 -9.21 2.82 8.90
N GLU A 157 -10.15 2.72 7.95
CA GLU A 157 -10.90 1.48 7.67
C GLU A 157 -9.96 0.28 7.40
N ASN A 158 -8.78 0.53 6.85
CA ASN A 158 -7.79 -0.48 6.48
C ASN A 158 -6.43 -0.29 7.18
N GLN A 159 -6.43 0.33 8.37
CA GLN A 159 -5.21 0.70 9.11
C GLN A 159 -4.21 -0.44 9.36
N GLN A 160 -4.66 -1.70 9.40
CA GLN A 160 -3.82 -2.87 9.63
C GLN A 160 -2.72 -3.03 8.59
N VAL A 161 -2.92 -2.50 7.39
CA VAL A 161 -1.92 -2.55 6.30
C VAL A 161 -1.02 -1.31 6.23
N LEU A 162 -1.20 -0.36 7.15
CA LEU A 162 -0.41 0.88 7.24
C LEU A 162 0.70 0.82 8.29
N SER A 163 0.85 -0.30 8.99
CA SER A 163 1.90 -0.50 9.99
C SER A 163 3.32 -0.41 9.42
N ASP A 164 3.48 -0.77 8.14
CA ASP A 164 4.71 -0.68 7.36
C ASP A 164 4.88 0.66 6.62
N LEU A 165 3.92 1.59 6.73
CA LEU A 165 3.99 2.90 6.07
C LEU A 165 5.15 3.70 6.65
N GLN A 166 6.08 4.12 5.81
CA GLN A 166 7.27 4.86 6.22
C GLN A 166 7.16 6.35 5.88
N HIS A 167 6.49 6.69 4.79
CA HIS A 167 6.42 8.07 4.29
C HIS A 167 4.96 8.47 4.06
N LEU A 168 4.53 9.57 4.68
CA LEU A 168 3.22 10.16 4.47
C LEU A 168 3.39 11.63 4.12
N ASP A 169 2.85 12.02 2.97
CA ASP A 169 2.96 13.37 2.47
C ASP A 169 1.57 13.94 2.23
N LEU A 170 1.19 14.89 3.09
CA LEU A 170 -0.10 15.57 3.12
C LEU A 170 0.06 17.06 2.80
N ALA A 171 1.16 17.45 2.14
CA ALA A 171 1.44 18.85 1.85
C ALA A 171 0.29 19.52 1.06
N HIS A 172 0.00 20.77 1.40
CA HIS A 172 -1.08 21.59 0.82
C HIS A 172 -2.48 20.98 0.94
N SER A 173 -2.69 20.04 1.87
CA SER A 173 -4.00 19.48 2.17
C SER A 173 -4.83 20.34 3.11
N SER A 174 -6.13 20.08 3.16
CA SER A 174 -7.08 20.66 4.11
C SER A 174 -7.21 19.83 5.41
N VAL A 175 -6.30 18.88 5.63
CA VAL A 175 -6.27 18.04 6.84
C VAL A 175 -6.06 18.90 8.10
N THR A 176 -6.88 18.67 9.11
CA THR A 176 -6.83 19.38 10.39
C THR A 176 -6.08 18.59 11.47
N SER A 177 -5.87 19.24 12.62
CA SER A 177 -5.33 18.55 13.81
C SER A 177 -6.20 17.37 14.24
N ASP A 178 -7.51 17.44 14.04
CA ASP A 178 -8.45 16.40 14.46
C ASP A 178 -8.39 15.20 13.50
N GLY A 179 -8.20 15.43 12.19
CA GLY A 179 -7.91 14.36 11.23
C GLY A 179 -6.56 13.69 11.49
N LEU A 180 -5.51 14.46 11.83
CA LEU A 180 -4.20 13.90 12.14
C LEU A 180 -4.22 12.99 13.38
N LEU A 181 -5.02 13.32 14.40
CA LEU A 181 -5.21 12.51 15.61
C LEU A 181 -5.82 11.13 15.31
N GLN A 182 -6.55 10.99 14.20
CA GLN A 182 -7.14 9.70 13.81
C GLN A 182 -6.14 8.75 13.16
N LEU A 183 -4.94 9.22 12.76
CA LEU A 183 -3.92 8.41 12.08
C LEU A 183 -3.17 7.45 13.01
N HIS A 184 -3.91 6.65 13.79
CA HIS A 184 -3.34 5.59 14.60
C HIS A 184 -2.94 4.38 13.73
N GLY A 185 -2.02 3.54 14.23
CA GLY A 185 -1.58 2.32 13.53
C GLY A 185 -0.42 2.51 12.54
N MET A 186 -0.08 3.74 12.15
CA MET A 186 1.10 4.05 11.31
C MET A 186 2.41 4.03 12.13
N THR A 187 2.66 2.95 12.86
CA THR A 187 3.81 2.82 13.78
C THR A 187 5.17 2.79 13.09
N GLY A 188 5.17 2.47 11.78
CA GLY A 188 6.37 2.47 10.94
C GLY A 188 6.77 3.84 10.38
N LEU A 189 5.99 4.89 10.64
CA LEU A 189 6.17 6.18 9.97
C LEU A 189 7.49 6.86 10.38
N THR A 190 8.33 7.15 9.39
CA THR A 190 9.65 7.79 9.55
C THR A 190 9.67 9.22 8.99
N ALA A 191 8.85 9.52 8.00
CA ALA A 191 8.75 10.84 7.39
C ALA A 191 7.30 11.30 7.22
N LEU A 192 7.00 12.52 7.70
CA LEU A 192 5.68 13.15 7.60
C LEU A 192 5.79 14.58 7.06
N ASP A 193 5.15 14.85 5.93
CA ASP A 193 5.06 16.20 5.36
C ASP A 193 3.67 16.81 5.60
N LEU A 194 3.61 17.88 6.40
CA LEU A 194 2.39 18.65 6.71
C LEU A 194 2.51 20.10 6.20
N HIS A 195 3.39 20.36 5.23
CA HIS A 195 3.59 21.70 4.69
C HIS A 195 2.27 22.35 4.24
N ASP A 196 2.03 23.61 4.62
CA ASP A 196 0.86 24.40 4.20
C ASP A 196 -0.49 23.72 4.49
N THR A 197 -0.59 23.02 5.63
CA THR A 197 -1.85 22.46 6.15
C THR A 197 -2.42 23.33 7.28
N PRO A 198 -3.75 23.29 7.54
CA PRO A 198 -4.37 24.09 8.61
C PRO A 198 -4.11 23.57 10.04
N ILE A 199 -3.16 22.66 10.23
CA ILE A 199 -2.83 22.01 11.51
C ILE A 199 -2.34 23.02 12.54
N ASP A 200 -2.88 22.94 13.75
CA ASP A 200 -2.56 23.79 14.91
C ASP A 200 -1.75 23.03 15.97
N ASN A 201 -1.50 23.65 17.14
CA ASN A 201 -0.72 23.03 18.21
C ASN A 201 -1.33 21.73 18.75
N ARG A 202 -2.64 21.46 18.56
CA ARG A 202 -3.26 20.19 18.99
C ARG A 202 -2.72 19.02 18.16
N GLY A 203 -2.39 19.25 16.90
CA GLY A 203 -1.78 18.23 16.04
C GLY A 203 -0.41 17.73 16.53
N LEU A 204 0.25 18.47 17.43
CA LEU A 204 1.48 18.00 18.08
C LEU A 204 1.25 16.80 18.99
N GLU A 205 0.03 16.62 19.51
CA GLU A 205 -0.31 15.42 20.30
C GLU A 205 -0.31 14.17 19.41
N ALA A 206 -0.83 14.27 18.18
CA ALA A 206 -0.76 13.17 17.22
C ALA A 206 0.69 12.82 16.84
N ILE A 207 1.57 13.81 16.68
CA ILE A 207 2.98 13.58 16.34
C ILE A 207 3.72 12.72 17.39
N LYS A 208 3.25 12.71 18.64
CA LYS A 208 3.85 11.89 19.71
C LYS A 208 3.61 10.40 19.51
N GLN A 209 2.57 9.99 18.78
CA GLN A 209 2.27 8.56 18.56
C GLN A 209 3.17 7.91 17.51
N PHE A 210 3.87 8.71 16.70
CA PHE A 210 4.77 8.22 15.66
C PHE A 210 6.19 8.05 16.21
N ASP A 211 6.41 7.03 17.03
CA ASP A 211 7.68 6.82 17.76
C ASP A 211 8.91 6.76 16.84
N ARG A 212 8.73 6.25 15.62
CA ARG A 212 9.79 6.11 14.62
C ARG A 212 9.98 7.33 13.72
N LEU A 213 9.22 8.40 13.93
CA LEU A 213 9.32 9.60 13.08
C LEU A 213 10.70 10.26 13.21
N GLU A 214 11.40 10.38 12.10
CA GLU A 214 12.73 10.99 12.02
C GLU A 214 12.68 12.37 11.34
N TRP A 215 11.73 12.55 10.43
CA TRP A 215 11.57 13.78 9.66
C TRP A 215 10.13 14.29 9.67
N LEU A 216 9.96 15.57 9.99
CA LEU A 216 8.67 16.24 10.01
C LEU A 216 8.78 17.62 9.35
N HIS A 217 7.89 17.93 8.41
CA HIS A 217 7.77 19.27 7.85
C HIS A 217 6.47 19.93 8.28
N ILE A 218 6.58 21.08 8.95
CA ILE A 218 5.44 21.87 9.47
C ILE A 218 5.48 23.33 9.01
N GLY A 219 6.28 23.66 7.99
CA GLY A 219 6.28 24.99 7.38
C GLY A 219 4.89 25.35 6.84
N GLY A 220 4.40 26.55 7.16
CA GLY A 220 3.06 27.00 6.72
C GLY A 220 1.88 26.47 7.54
N THR A 221 2.12 25.67 8.59
CA THR A 221 1.09 25.28 9.55
C THR A 221 0.76 26.38 10.55
N LYS A 222 -0.33 26.22 11.30
CA LYS A 222 -0.72 27.09 12.43
C LYS A 222 0.00 26.73 13.74
N ILE A 223 1.00 25.84 13.71
CA ILE A 223 1.84 25.52 14.86
C ILE A 223 2.72 26.73 15.18
N ASN A 224 2.47 27.34 16.34
CA ASN A 224 3.16 28.55 16.77
C ASN A 224 4.54 28.24 17.36
N TRP A 225 5.30 29.29 17.66
CA TRP A 225 6.65 29.16 18.23
C TRP A 225 6.70 28.30 19.51
N ARG A 226 5.72 28.48 20.41
CA ARG A 226 5.65 27.71 21.66
C ARG A 226 5.44 26.23 21.39
N GLY A 227 4.56 25.89 20.43
CA GLY A 227 4.35 24.51 19.98
C GLY A 227 5.63 23.87 19.45
N ARG A 228 6.37 24.57 18.59
CA ARG A 228 7.66 24.10 18.04
C ARG A 228 8.69 23.86 19.13
N MET A 229 8.77 24.73 20.13
CA MET A 229 9.66 24.54 21.27
C MET A 229 9.29 23.33 22.11
N LYS A 230 8.00 23.12 22.40
CA LYS A 230 7.54 21.90 23.08
C LYS A 230 7.88 20.65 22.29
N LEU A 231 7.68 20.65 20.97
CA LEU A 231 8.01 19.53 20.11
C LEU A 231 9.51 19.22 20.14
N LYS A 232 10.37 20.25 20.02
CA LYS A 232 11.83 20.09 20.07
C LYS A 232 12.31 19.55 21.42
N LEU A 233 11.70 19.97 22.52
CA LEU A 233 12.01 19.45 23.86
C LEU A 233 11.56 18.00 24.02
N ALA A 234 10.37 17.65 23.52
CA ALA A 234 9.82 16.29 23.62
C ALA A 234 10.53 15.29 22.69
N ARG A 235 11.00 15.75 21.51
CA ARG A 235 11.65 14.92 20.48
C ARG A 235 12.90 15.60 19.93
N PRO A 236 14.00 15.67 20.70
CA PRO A 236 15.21 16.39 20.30
C PRO A 236 15.91 15.81 19.07
N GLN A 237 15.70 14.52 18.78
CA GLN A 237 16.24 13.83 17.61
C GLN A 237 15.39 14.00 16.34
N LEU A 238 14.15 14.49 16.46
CA LEU A 238 13.26 14.68 15.31
C LEU A 238 13.74 15.86 14.46
N HIS A 239 13.99 15.61 13.18
CA HIS A 239 14.33 16.67 12.23
C HIS A 239 13.06 17.43 11.83
N VAL A 240 12.92 18.66 12.33
CA VAL A 240 11.75 19.51 12.06
C VAL A 240 12.09 20.61 11.06
N ALA A 241 11.50 20.53 9.88
CA ALA A 241 11.57 21.56 8.85
C ALA A 241 10.44 22.58 9.00
N THR A 242 10.78 23.88 9.00
CA THR A 242 9.81 24.99 9.17
C THR A 242 9.85 26.01 8.04
N GLY A 243 10.74 25.85 7.06
CA GLY A 243 10.86 26.75 5.93
C GLY A 243 9.71 26.57 4.95
N THR A 244 9.27 27.64 4.31
CA THR A 244 8.54 27.50 3.03
C THR A 244 9.59 27.25 1.96
N SER A 245 9.39 26.27 1.08
CA SER A 245 10.27 26.09 -0.07
C SER A 245 10.11 27.32 -0.98
N LYS A 246 10.89 28.38 -0.71
CA LYS A 246 11.10 29.45 -1.67
C LYS A 246 12.03 28.87 -2.72
N HIS A 247 11.46 28.47 -3.85
CA HIS A 247 12.21 28.26 -5.08
C HIS A 247 13.12 29.49 -5.30
N LYS A 248 14.43 29.33 -5.08
CA LYS A 248 15.42 30.24 -5.62
C LYS A 248 15.41 30.03 -7.13
N HIS A 249 14.54 30.76 -7.84
CA HIS A 249 14.81 31.09 -9.23
C HIS A 249 16.10 31.91 -9.25
N ARG A 250 17.24 31.23 -9.47
CA ARG A 250 18.43 31.92 -9.98
C ARG A 250 18.10 32.28 -11.42
N ARG A 251 18.01 33.59 -11.64
CA ARG A 251 18.07 34.22 -12.96
C ARG A 251 19.34 33.79 -13.69
#